data_AF-A0A9R1U9S4-F1
#
_entry.id   AF-A0A9R1U9S4-F1
#
_cell.length_a   1.000
_cell.length_b   1.000
_cell.length_c   1.000
_cell.angle_alpha   90.00
_cell.angle_beta   90.00
_cell.angle_gamma   90.00
#
_symmetry.space_group_name_H-M   'P 1'
#
loop_
_entity.id
_entity.type
_entity.pdbx_description
1 polymer ?
#
loop_
_entity_poly.entity_id
_entity_poly.type
_entity_poly.pdbx_seq_one_letter_code
_entity_poly.pdbx_strand_id
1 'polypeptide(L)'
;MPDSIAIQLGCTSVHNCSTPLIPAFKNYSEKVKSLILLGLNVPAEFSHTIQTIPFGFTMDYMTSICTYVGLNGHSGQVYSMSVKISDRASCLTRVPVPEFHLCFEDLDSSVILPDKTLGGSIICRERLVGMMSMYSFLHKTGPHRMYDLTVA
;
A
#
# COMPACT_ATOMS: atom_id res chain seq x y z
N MET A 1 -10.11 14.12 9.30
CA MET A 1 -8.70 13.68 9.14
C MET A 1 -8.09 13.61 10.52
N PRO A 2 -7.24 12.61 10.83
CA PRO A 2 -6.58 12.53 12.13
C PRO A 2 -5.62 13.72 12.31
N ASP A 3 -5.54 14.27 13.53
CA ASP A 3 -4.66 15.41 13.86
C ASP A 3 -3.18 15.00 13.91
N SER A 4 -2.91 13.71 14.12
CA SER A 4 -1.58 13.12 14.12
C SER A 4 -1.65 11.66 13.71
N ILE A 5 -0.56 11.15 13.16
CA ILE A 5 -0.38 9.77 12.72
C ILE A 5 0.90 9.20 13.33
N ALA A 6 0.95 7.88 13.53
CA ALA A 6 2.19 7.19 13.83
C ALA A 6 2.67 6.47 12.57
N ILE A 7 3.90 6.74 12.13
CA ILE A 7 4.58 5.97 11.08
C ILE A 7 5.74 5.23 11.75
N GLN A 8 5.68 3.90 11.75
CA GLN A 8 6.74 3.07 12.32
C GLN A 8 7.66 2.59 11.20
N LEU A 9 8.94 2.98 11.25
CA LEU A 9 9.94 2.60 10.26
C LEU A 9 10.95 1.63 10.90
N GLY A 10 11.31 0.55 10.19
CA GLY A 10 12.33 -0.41 10.65
C GLY A 10 11.89 -1.39 11.75
N CYS A 11 10.59 -1.47 12.03
CA CYS A 11 10.01 -2.33 13.07
C CYS A 11 9.35 -3.57 12.47
N THR A 12 9.62 -4.76 13.02
CA THR A 12 8.92 -6.00 12.64
C THR A 12 7.58 -6.16 13.35
N SER A 13 7.38 -5.46 14.48
CA SER A 13 6.13 -5.41 15.24
C SER A 13 5.89 -4.03 15.84
N VAL A 14 4.62 -3.59 15.82
CA VAL A 14 4.17 -2.30 16.37
C VAL A 14 4.43 -2.16 17.86
N HIS A 15 4.36 -3.28 18.59
CA HIS A 15 4.55 -3.31 20.03
C HIS A 15 6.00 -3.17 20.46
N ASN A 16 6.95 -3.38 19.54
CA ASN A 16 8.38 -3.38 19.85
C ASN A 16 9.03 -2.00 19.64
N CYS A 17 8.26 -1.01 19.20
CA CYS A 17 8.79 0.30 18.84
C CYS A 17 8.05 1.43 19.55
N SER A 18 8.79 2.26 20.29
CA SER A 18 8.30 3.56 20.73
C SER A 18 8.28 4.49 19.53
N THR A 19 7.10 4.83 19.03
CA THR A 19 6.96 5.67 17.82
C THR A 19 6.32 7.00 18.18
N PRO A 20 7.01 8.13 17.94
CA PRO A 20 6.42 9.44 18.16
C PRO A 20 5.26 9.69 17.19
N LEU A 21 4.23 10.37 17.67
CA LEU A 21 3.14 10.85 16.83
C LEU A 21 3.65 11.99 15.94
N ILE A 22 3.49 11.84 14.63
CA ILE A 22 3.78 12.84 13.62
C ILE A 22 2.50 13.65 13.39
N PRO A 23 2.50 14.98 13.58
CA PRO A 23 1.35 15.80 13.25
C PRO A 23 1.02 15.64 11.77
N ALA A 24 -0.24 15.37 11.46
CA ALA A 24 -0.66 15.18 10.08
C ALA A 24 -0.74 16.56 9.41
N PHE A 25 0.31 16.97 8.69
CA PHE A 25 0.26 18.22 7.94
C PHE A 25 -0.76 18.13 6.81
N LYS A 26 -1.63 19.13 6.72
CA LYS A 26 -2.52 19.34 5.58
C LYS A 26 -1.71 19.78 4.36
N ASN A 27 -1.02 18.86 3.70
CA ASN A 27 -0.70 19.03 2.27
C ASN A 27 -1.57 18.05 1.48
N TYR A 28 -2.87 18.30 1.53
CA TYR A 28 -3.86 17.59 0.72
C TYR A 28 -3.78 18.16 -0.70
N SER A 29 -3.19 17.40 -1.61
CA SER A 29 -3.37 17.68 -3.03
C SER A 29 -4.78 17.22 -3.43
N GLU A 30 -5.70 18.16 -3.65
CA GLU A 30 -7.07 17.87 -4.07
C GLU A 30 -7.16 17.05 -5.37
N LYS A 31 -6.09 17.00 -6.16
CA LYS A 31 -6.04 16.27 -7.42
C LYS A 31 -6.04 14.75 -7.25
N VAL A 32 -5.64 14.22 -6.09
CA VAL A 32 -5.58 12.77 -5.85
C VAL A 32 -6.35 12.43 -4.58
N LYS A 33 -7.68 12.28 -4.70
CA LYS A 33 -8.58 12.02 -3.56
C LYS A 33 -8.25 10.77 -2.74
N SER A 34 -7.34 9.91 -3.24
CA SER A 34 -6.97 8.62 -2.66
C SER A 34 -5.57 8.57 -2.05
N LEU A 35 -4.76 9.64 -2.16
CA LEU A 35 -3.39 9.68 -1.60
C LEU A 35 -3.26 10.79 -0.57
N ILE A 36 -2.49 10.50 0.48
CA ILE A 36 -2.11 11.48 1.50
C ILE A 36 -0.58 11.45 1.58
N LEU A 37 0.05 12.60 1.35
CA LEU A 37 1.48 12.78 1.55
C LEU A 37 1.73 13.36 2.95
N LEU A 38 2.68 12.77 3.65
CA LEU A 38 2.95 13.05 5.05
C LEU A 38 4.39 13.52 5.17
N GLY A 39 4.57 14.79 5.51
CA GLY A 39 5.88 15.35 5.82
C GLY A 39 6.32 14.95 7.23
N LEU A 40 7.53 14.40 7.37
CA LEU A 40 8.11 14.13 8.68
C LEU A 40 8.63 15.44 9.30
N ASN A 41 8.40 15.64 10.60
CA ASN A 41 8.93 16.81 11.35
C ASN A 41 10.46 16.84 11.37
N VAL A 42 11.06 15.65 11.40
CA VAL A 42 12.51 15.44 11.39
C VAL A 42 12.80 14.47 10.25
N PRO A 43 13.82 14.74 9.41
CA PRO A 43 14.24 13.80 8.38
C PRO A 43 14.53 12.41 8.94
N ALA A 44 14.15 11.36 8.22
CA ALA A 44 14.50 9.99 8.61
C ALA A 44 16.01 9.76 8.45
N GLU A 45 16.63 9.17 9.47
CA GLU A 45 18.01 8.70 9.37
C GLU A 45 18.07 7.39 8.59
N PHE A 46 18.79 7.38 7.47
CA PHE A 46 18.94 6.19 6.64
C PHE A 46 19.86 5.17 7.30
N SER A 47 19.48 3.90 7.20
CA SER A 47 20.23 2.78 7.75
C SER A 47 20.01 1.53 6.89
N HIS A 48 20.58 0.40 7.32
CA HIS A 48 20.32 -0.87 6.66
C HIS A 48 18.84 -1.31 6.75
N THR A 49 18.09 -0.83 7.76
CA THR A 49 16.65 -1.13 7.95
C THR A 49 15.71 0.00 7.52
N ILE A 50 16.24 1.20 7.27
CA ILE A 50 15.46 2.38 6.85
C ILE A 50 16.04 2.88 5.53
N GLN A 51 15.31 2.63 4.45
CA GLN A 51 15.69 3.03 3.10
C GLN A 51 14.50 3.63 2.36
N THR A 52 14.78 4.43 1.34
CA THR A 52 13.74 4.88 0.41
C THR A 52 13.45 3.80 -0.61
N ILE A 53 12.19 3.73 -1.05
CA ILE A 53 11.81 2.96 -2.23
C ILE A 53 11.46 3.95 -3.34
N PRO A 54 12.15 3.90 -4.49
CA PRO A 54 11.83 4.78 -5.60
C PRO A 54 10.53 4.33 -6.28
N PHE A 55 9.78 5.30 -6.82
CA PHE A 55 8.61 5.00 -7.64
C PHE A 55 9.00 4.19 -8.88
N GLY A 56 8.08 3.32 -9.29
CA GLY A 56 8.18 2.55 -10.52
C GLY A 56 7.67 3.32 -11.73
N PHE A 57 7.81 2.68 -12.88
CA PHE A 57 7.23 3.14 -14.15
C PHE A 57 6.10 2.19 -14.54
N THR A 58 5.21 2.67 -15.40
CA THR A 58 4.16 1.81 -15.97
C THR A 58 4.83 0.63 -16.66
N MET A 59 4.33 -0.56 -16.38
CA MET A 59 4.86 -1.82 -16.90
C MET A 59 3.72 -2.76 -17.26
N ASP A 60 4.04 -3.83 -17.98
CA ASP A 60 3.10 -4.92 -18.15
C ASP A 60 2.93 -5.67 -16.83
N TYR A 61 1.84 -5.34 -16.15
CA TYR A 61 1.45 -5.89 -14.86
C TYR A 61 0.96 -7.34 -14.95
N MET A 62 0.51 -7.79 -16.13
CA MET A 62 -0.06 -9.13 -16.31
C MET A 62 0.99 -10.24 -16.22
N THR A 63 2.25 -9.92 -16.54
CA THR A 63 3.37 -10.88 -16.54
C THR A 63 4.25 -10.80 -15.29
N SER A 64 4.08 -9.77 -14.47
CA SER A 64 4.98 -9.51 -13.33
C SER A 64 4.35 -9.89 -12.01
N ILE A 65 5.02 -10.75 -11.25
CA ILE A 65 4.68 -11.01 -9.84
C ILE A 65 5.28 -9.88 -9.01
N CYS A 66 4.46 -9.29 -8.17
CA CYS A 66 4.83 -8.21 -7.27
C CYS A 66 4.67 -8.65 -5.82
N THR A 67 5.20 -7.86 -4.90
CA THR A 67 5.08 -8.10 -3.47
C THR A 67 4.17 -7.05 -2.87
N TYR A 68 3.11 -7.48 -2.21
CA TYR A 68 2.34 -6.62 -1.33
C TYR A 68 2.90 -6.70 0.08
N VAL A 69 3.08 -5.54 0.73
CA VAL A 69 3.54 -5.43 2.12
C VAL A 69 2.48 -4.70 2.93
N GLY A 70 2.02 -5.34 4.00
CA GLY A 70 0.96 -4.84 4.86
C GLY A 70 1.28 -5.02 6.34
N LEU A 71 0.38 -4.51 7.18
CA LEU A 71 0.43 -4.67 8.63
C LEU A 71 -0.76 -5.53 9.07
N ASN A 72 -0.49 -6.56 9.88
CA ASN A 72 -1.56 -7.28 10.56
C ASN A 72 -2.04 -6.45 11.75
N GLY A 73 -3.25 -5.89 11.65
CA GLY A 73 -3.80 -5.01 12.67
C GLY A 73 -4.05 -5.66 14.04
N HIS A 74 -4.08 -6.99 14.13
CA HIS A 74 -4.26 -7.73 15.39
C HIS A 74 -2.94 -8.06 16.06
N SER A 75 -1.99 -8.65 15.33
CA SER A 75 -0.67 -9.02 15.89
C SER A 75 0.34 -7.87 15.90
N GLY A 76 0.06 -6.81 15.14
CA GLY A 76 0.98 -5.70 14.92
C GLY A 76 2.19 -6.09 14.06
N GLN A 77 2.21 -7.26 13.43
CA GLN A 77 3.34 -7.73 12.62
C GLN A 77 3.24 -7.27 11.18
N VAL A 78 4.38 -6.87 10.61
CA VAL A 78 4.51 -6.64 9.17
C VAL A 78 4.52 -7.99 8.46
N TYR A 79 3.77 -8.09 7.35
CA TYR A 79 3.76 -9.27 6.50
C TYR A 79 3.91 -8.87 5.04
N SER A 80 4.31 -9.84 4.23
CA SER A 80 4.44 -9.69 2.79
C SER A 80 3.88 -10.90 2.07
N MET A 81 3.29 -10.69 0.90
CA MET A 81 2.74 -11.76 0.08
C MET A 81 2.97 -11.47 -1.42
N SER A 82 3.06 -12.52 -2.21
CA SER A 82 3.17 -12.41 -3.66
C SER A 82 1.79 -12.13 -4.26
N VAL A 83 1.72 -11.15 -5.14
CA VAL A 83 0.47 -10.70 -5.77
C VAL A 83 0.62 -10.57 -7.28
N LYS A 84 -0.50 -10.79 -7.97
CA LYS A 84 -0.68 -10.39 -9.38
C LYS A 84 -1.43 -9.09 -9.44
N ILE A 85 -1.05 -8.23 -10.37
CA ILE A 85 -1.74 -6.98 -10.66
C ILE A 85 -2.53 -7.16 -11.95
N SER A 86 -3.80 -6.76 -11.94
CA SER A 86 -4.66 -6.75 -13.11
C SER A 86 -4.92 -5.33 -13.55
N ASP A 87 -4.96 -5.12 -14.86
CA ASP A 87 -5.35 -3.84 -15.42
C ASP A 87 -6.79 -3.45 -15.03
N ARG A 88 -7.12 -2.18 -15.21
CA ARG A 88 -8.43 -1.63 -14.87
C ARG A 88 -9.57 -2.32 -15.63
N ALA A 89 -9.37 -2.67 -16.90
CA ALA A 89 -10.42 -3.27 -17.73
C ALA A 89 -10.80 -4.66 -17.21
N SER A 90 -9.79 -5.48 -16.92
CA SER A 90 -9.92 -6.81 -16.33
C SER A 90 -10.58 -6.74 -14.95
N CYS A 91 -10.17 -5.78 -14.13
CA CYS A 91 -10.75 -5.53 -12.82
C CYS A 91 -12.24 -5.19 -12.82
N LEU A 92 -12.68 -4.34 -13.74
CA LEU A 92 -14.04 -3.80 -13.77
C LEU A 92 -15.11 -4.89 -13.90
N THR A 93 -14.75 -6.06 -14.41
CA THR A 93 -15.62 -7.24 -14.48
C THR A 93 -15.93 -7.84 -13.11
N ARG A 94 -15.11 -7.57 -12.09
CA ARG A 94 -15.19 -8.16 -10.74
C ARG A 94 -15.43 -7.13 -9.64
N VAL A 95 -14.84 -5.93 -9.76
CA VAL A 95 -14.93 -4.87 -8.76
C VAL A 95 -15.00 -3.49 -9.41
N PRO A 96 -15.75 -2.52 -8.86
CA PRO A 96 -15.72 -1.14 -9.33
C PRO A 96 -14.32 -0.53 -9.14
N VAL A 97 -13.71 -0.02 -10.20
CA VAL A 97 -12.36 0.58 -10.16
C VAL A 97 -12.38 2.02 -10.69
N PRO A 98 -12.03 3.01 -9.84
CA PRO A 98 -11.90 4.40 -10.25
C PRO A 98 -10.82 4.62 -11.32
N GLU A 99 -10.73 5.84 -11.83
CA GLU A 99 -9.56 6.27 -12.60
C GLU A 99 -8.29 6.22 -11.73
N PHE A 100 -7.13 5.96 -12.36
CA PHE A 100 -5.83 5.81 -11.68
C PHE A 100 -5.75 4.66 -10.66
N HIS A 101 -6.66 3.69 -10.76
CA HIS A 101 -6.65 2.51 -9.92
C HIS A 101 -6.53 1.25 -10.75
N LEU A 102 -5.86 0.26 -10.14
CA LEU A 102 -5.74 -1.11 -10.61
C LEU A 102 -6.26 -2.05 -9.51
N CYS A 103 -6.22 -3.35 -9.75
CA CYS A 103 -6.40 -4.32 -8.69
C CYS A 103 -5.21 -5.23 -8.56
N PHE A 104 -5.10 -5.80 -7.36
CA PHE A 104 -4.19 -6.87 -7.10
C PHE A 104 -4.90 -7.99 -6.35
N GLU A 105 -4.41 -9.20 -6.52
CA GLU A 105 -4.87 -10.36 -5.76
C GLU A 105 -3.68 -11.25 -5.41
N ASP A 106 -3.83 -11.99 -4.31
CA ASP A 106 -2.89 -13.04 -3.95
C ASP A 106 -2.85 -14.13 -5.03
N LEU A 107 -1.72 -14.80 -5.17
CA LEU A 107 -1.58 -15.93 -6.09
C LEU A 107 -2.48 -17.11 -5.69
N ASP A 108 -2.72 -17.28 -4.40
CA ASP A 108 -3.68 -18.19 -3.81
C ASP A 108 -4.95 -17.40 -3.46
N SER A 109 -5.97 -17.52 -4.31
CA SER A 109 -7.24 -16.77 -4.23
C SER A 109 -8.05 -16.95 -2.93
N SER A 110 -7.56 -17.74 -1.98
CA SER A 110 -8.14 -17.99 -0.66
C SER A 110 -7.61 -17.09 0.46
N VAL A 111 -6.56 -16.29 0.21
CA VAL A 111 -5.97 -15.45 1.25
C VAL A 111 -6.91 -14.29 1.61
N ILE A 112 -7.27 -14.21 2.89
CA ILE A 112 -8.01 -13.10 3.48
C ILE A 112 -7.01 -12.11 4.04
N LEU A 113 -7.04 -10.87 3.56
CA LEU A 113 -6.17 -9.84 4.11
C LEU A 113 -6.61 -9.47 5.54
N PRO A 114 -5.65 -9.38 6.50
CA PRO A 114 -5.95 -8.94 7.85
C PRO A 114 -6.49 -7.51 7.89
N ASP A 115 -7.02 -7.10 9.04
CA ASP A 115 -7.49 -5.73 9.24
C ASP A 115 -6.32 -4.73 9.25
N LYS A 116 -6.59 -3.48 8.86
CA LYS A 116 -5.65 -2.34 8.81
C LYS A 116 -4.52 -2.46 7.78
N THR A 117 -4.85 -2.86 6.56
CA THR A 117 -3.88 -3.03 5.46
C THR A 117 -3.94 -1.90 4.42
N LEU A 118 -4.84 -0.93 4.60
CA LEU A 118 -4.92 0.26 3.75
C LEU A 118 -3.63 1.08 3.83
N GLY A 119 -3.16 1.56 2.67
CA GLY A 119 -1.87 2.22 2.54
C GLY A 119 -0.68 1.26 2.43
N GLY A 120 -0.89 -0.07 2.52
CA GLY A 120 0.17 -1.04 2.28
C GLY A 120 0.75 -0.95 0.87
N SER A 121 2.05 -1.17 0.76
CA SER A 121 2.82 -0.96 -0.47
C SER A 121 2.73 -2.15 -1.42
N ILE A 122 2.60 -1.88 -2.72
CA ILE A 122 2.80 -2.87 -3.79
C ILE A 122 4.14 -2.56 -4.48
N ILE A 123 5.04 -3.53 -4.45
CA ILE A 123 6.42 -3.41 -4.91
C ILE A 123 6.67 -4.40 -6.05
N CYS A 124 7.12 -3.92 -7.20
CA CYS A 124 7.53 -4.75 -8.32
C CYS A 124 8.98 -4.40 -8.67
N ARG A 125 9.87 -5.40 -8.79
CA ARG A 125 11.28 -5.21 -9.16
C ARG A 125 11.95 -4.09 -8.34
N GLU A 126 11.76 -4.12 -7.02
CA GLU A 126 12.30 -3.14 -6.06
C GLU A 126 11.78 -1.70 -6.23
N ARG A 127 10.70 -1.51 -6.99
CA ARG A 127 10.06 -0.20 -7.21
C ARG A 127 8.66 -0.18 -6.62
N LEU A 128 8.28 0.95 -6.02
CA LEU A 128 6.93 1.18 -5.52
C LEU A 128 6.01 1.50 -6.71
N VAL A 129 5.07 0.60 -7.02
CA VAL A 129 4.14 0.78 -8.15
C VAL A 129 2.74 1.15 -7.70
N GLY A 130 2.40 0.91 -6.43
CA GLY A 130 1.07 1.20 -5.95
C GLY A 130 0.91 1.09 -4.45
N MET A 131 -0.25 1.53 -3.98
CA MET A 131 -0.65 1.42 -2.59
C MET A 131 -2.08 0.89 -2.50
N MET A 132 -2.34 -0.01 -1.55
CA MET A 132 -3.68 -0.52 -1.33
C MET A 132 -4.61 0.62 -0.90
N SER A 133 -5.68 0.85 -1.66
CA SER A 133 -6.63 1.93 -1.41
C SER A 133 -7.97 1.44 -0.88
N MET A 134 -8.36 0.21 -1.21
CA MET A 134 -9.63 -0.35 -0.71
C MET A 134 -9.63 -1.89 -0.75
N TYR A 135 -10.31 -2.49 0.22
CA TYR A 135 -10.63 -3.93 0.16
C TYR A 135 -11.64 -4.23 -0.95
N SER A 136 -11.60 -5.45 -1.48
CA SER A 136 -12.73 -5.99 -2.23
C SER A 136 -13.99 -5.96 -1.34
N PHE A 137 -15.09 -5.44 -1.88
CA PHE A 137 -16.35 -5.32 -1.14
C PHE A 137 -16.97 -6.69 -0.83
N LEU A 138 -16.62 -7.72 -1.63
CA LEU A 138 -17.33 -8.98 -1.59
C LEU A 138 -16.82 -9.89 -0.46
N HIS A 139 -15.52 -10.10 -0.26
CA HIS A 139 -15.08 -11.16 0.67
C HIS A 139 -13.74 -10.98 1.40
N LYS A 140 -13.05 -9.81 1.34
CA LYS A 140 -11.63 -9.66 1.77
C LYS A 140 -10.64 -10.66 1.13
N THR A 141 -11.10 -11.61 0.36
CA THR A 141 -10.39 -12.32 -0.70
C THR A 141 -10.45 -11.44 -1.96
N GLY A 142 -9.37 -11.42 -2.74
CA GLY A 142 -9.18 -10.50 -3.86
C GLY A 142 -10.30 -10.52 -4.92
N PRO A 143 -10.29 -9.55 -5.85
CA PRO A 143 -9.23 -8.60 -6.11
C PRO A 143 -9.41 -7.29 -5.31
N HIS A 144 -8.34 -6.84 -4.66
CA HIS A 144 -8.29 -5.60 -3.89
C HIS A 144 -7.90 -4.43 -4.77
N ARG A 145 -8.34 -3.22 -4.43
CA ARG A 145 -7.98 -2.03 -5.20
C ARG A 145 -6.65 -1.47 -4.72
N MET A 146 -5.83 -1.07 -5.68
CA MET A 146 -4.65 -0.26 -5.45
C MET A 146 -4.75 1.04 -6.23
N TYR A 147 -4.21 2.10 -5.65
CA TYR A 147 -3.88 3.31 -6.39
C TYR A 147 -2.60 3.04 -7.21
N ASP A 148 -2.63 3.33 -8.50
CA ASP A 148 -1.48 3.19 -9.39
C ASP A 148 -0.59 4.43 -9.28
N LEU A 149 0.60 4.24 -8.74
CA LEU A 149 1.58 5.31 -8.53
C LEU A 149 2.45 5.56 -9.76
N THR A 150 2.32 4.76 -10.81
CA THR A 150 3.15 4.86 -12.02
C THR A 150 2.58 5.79 -13.08
N VAL A 151 1.32 6.17 -12.93
CA VAL A 151 0.56 7.06 -13.83
C VAL A 151 0.34 8.45 -13.23
N ALA A 152 0.88 8.71 -12.04
CA ALA A 152 0.73 9.96 -11.29
C ALA A 152 1.76 11.04 -11.67
#